data_AF-A0A443FGF8-F1
#
_entry.id   AF-A0A443FGF8-F1
#
_cell.length_a   1.000
_cell.length_b   1.000
_cell.length_c   1.000
_cell.angle_alpha   90.00
_cell.angle_beta   90.00
_cell.angle_gamma   90.00
#
_symmetry.space_group_name_H-M   'P 1'
#
loop_
_entity.id
_entity.type
_entity.pdbx_description
1 polymer ?
#
loop_
_entity_poly.entity_id
_entity_poly.type
_entity_poly.pdbx_seq_one_letter_code
_entity_poly.pdbx_strand_id
1 'polypeptide(L)'
;MKNIPADTFSTIKAKIDNFEDKDFKNFFSWLYGELSDLKVRRDNHYRNLRTGSSRWITWSPRVLTFLGAFALLLTALASAVTLMPPAAGSKWAALSQYALLAAMAIYAVMGAIALYERGTDISSAYFRHLAVGIAIRNLWNKFLLTILKEYLALSSASDGDASRRRICELAEAFCNDLDKLVSDEQTEWRTEFINSLNELDQVANKGAGDIRAQMEELAKTVAKAAEEAKDAAARIEAATKPGHVNLAISGEVDGEIAVLVDDIEKIRGTAKRIVLERIIPGAHKLSIKAKKGATVLDVSEMYDVKPGVQSHSIALE
;
A
#
# COMPACT_ATOMS: atom_id res chain seq x y z
N MET A 1 -2.52 29.15 17.45
CA MET A 1 -2.09 30.30 16.63
C MET A 1 -1.24 31.21 17.51
N LYS A 2 0.03 31.47 17.17
CA LYS A 2 0.78 32.56 17.81
C LYS A 2 0.05 33.87 17.48
N ASN A 3 -0.10 34.77 18.45
CA ASN A 3 -0.74 36.08 18.27
C ASN A 3 -0.18 36.75 17.02
N ILE A 4 -1.02 36.90 15.99
CA ILE A 4 -0.75 37.77 14.86
C ILE A 4 -1.00 39.18 15.40
N PRO A 5 -0.01 40.08 15.41
CA PRO A 5 -0.26 41.48 15.76
C PRO A 5 -1.41 42.02 14.91
N ALA A 6 -2.38 42.70 15.52
CA ALA A 6 -3.61 43.15 14.86
C ALA A 6 -3.34 43.96 13.57
N ASP A 7 -2.16 44.59 13.48
CA ASP A 7 -1.75 45.50 12.41
C ASP A 7 -0.87 44.84 11.33
N THR A 8 -0.86 43.50 11.24
CA THR A 8 -0.04 42.78 10.23
C THR A 8 -0.56 42.99 8.81
N PHE A 9 -1.88 43.11 8.66
CA PHE A 9 -2.57 43.30 7.38
C PHE A 9 -3.29 44.65 7.28
N SER A 10 -2.91 45.62 8.12
CA SER A 10 -3.46 46.97 8.02
C SER A 10 -2.91 47.69 6.80
N THR A 11 -3.76 48.46 6.12
CA THR A 11 -3.37 49.41 5.08
C THR A 11 -3.02 50.75 5.72
N ILE A 12 -1.86 51.31 5.41
CA ILE A 12 -1.50 52.65 5.88
C ILE A 12 -2.34 53.67 5.10
N LYS A 13 -3.28 54.31 5.77
CA LYS A 13 -3.99 55.47 5.23
C LYS A 13 -3.19 56.72 5.59
N ALA A 14 -2.21 57.07 4.76
CA ALA A 14 -1.39 58.26 4.94
C ALA A 14 -2.23 59.53 4.66
N LYS A 15 -3.09 59.92 5.62
CA LYS A 15 -3.80 61.19 5.55
C LYS A 15 -2.81 62.32 5.81
N ILE A 16 -2.55 63.11 4.78
CA ILE A 16 -1.67 64.29 4.80
C ILE A 16 -2.09 65.26 5.92
N ASP A 17 -3.38 65.29 6.25
CA ASP A 17 -3.98 66.18 7.26
C ASP A 17 -3.60 65.86 8.72
N ASN A 18 -3.03 64.67 8.99
CA ASN A 18 -2.66 64.25 10.36
C ASN A 18 -1.21 64.59 10.72
N PHE A 19 -0.43 65.20 9.82
CA PHE A 19 0.98 65.50 10.05
C PHE A 19 1.17 67.01 10.28
N GLU A 20 1.39 67.41 11.53
CA GLU A 20 1.55 68.82 11.91
C GLU A 20 2.85 69.44 11.37
N ASP A 21 3.87 68.62 11.08
CA ASP A 21 5.16 69.10 10.59
C ASP A 21 5.11 69.46 9.09
N LYS A 22 5.63 70.65 8.77
CA LYS A 22 5.70 71.16 7.40
C LYS A 22 6.99 70.75 6.67
N ASP A 23 7.90 70.03 7.32
CA ASP A 23 9.09 69.53 6.65
C ASP A 23 8.83 68.23 5.86
N PHE A 24 9.12 68.28 4.56
CA PHE A 24 8.97 67.15 3.65
C PHE A 24 9.88 65.98 4.03
N LYS A 25 11.09 66.26 4.51
CA LYS A 25 12.06 65.22 4.87
C LYS A 25 11.60 64.44 6.11
N ASN A 26 11.10 65.14 7.13
CA ASN A 26 10.52 64.51 8.33
C ASN A 26 9.28 63.67 7.98
N PHE A 27 8.38 64.22 7.15
CA PHE A 27 7.21 63.48 6.66
C PHE A 27 7.59 62.20 5.91
N PHE A 28 8.54 62.31 4.97
CA PHE A 28 9.03 61.18 4.21
C PHE A 28 9.69 60.12 5.11
N SER A 29 10.52 60.54 6.07
CA SER A 29 11.19 59.62 7.00
C SER A 29 10.19 58.85 7.86
N TRP A 30 9.13 59.51 8.33
CA TRP A 30 8.05 58.86 9.07
C TRP A 30 7.33 57.83 8.20
N LEU A 31 6.86 58.25 7.01
CA LEU A 31 6.12 57.38 6.11
C LEU A 31 6.96 56.17 5.67
N TYR A 32 8.23 56.40 5.37
CA TYR A 32 9.18 55.34 5.05
C TYR A 32 9.32 54.34 6.20
N GLY A 33 9.44 54.83 7.45
CA GLY A 33 9.50 53.99 8.64
C GLY A 33 8.26 53.09 8.77
N GLU A 34 7.06 53.68 8.65
CA GLU A 34 5.80 52.93 8.71
C GLU A 34 5.69 51.85 7.62
N LEU A 35 6.06 52.18 6.38
CA LEU A 35 6.04 51.22 5.27
C LEU A 35 7.09 50.12 5.44
N SER A 36 8.27 50.45 5.96
CA SER A 36 9.32 49.49 6.27
C SER A 36 8.88 48.52 7.36
N ASP A 37 8.27 49.03 8.42
CA ASP A 37 7.71 48.23 9.50
C ASP A 37 6.59 47.32 9.00
N LEU A 38 5.67 47.83 8.16
CA LEU A 38 4.63 47.02 7.54
C LEU A 38 5.23 45.88 6.70
N LYS A 39 6.25 46.18 5.88
CA LYS A 39 6.99 45.18 5.11
C LYS A 39 7.61 44.13 6.02
N VAL A 40 8.27 44.54 7.10
CA VAL A 40 8.94 43.63 8.05
C VAL A 40 7.92 42.76 8.79
N ARG A 41 6.78 43.32 9.21
CA ARG A 41 5.69 42.57 9.85
C ARG A 41 5.16 41.47 8.91
N ARG A 42 4.86 41.80 7.65
CA ARG A 42 4.37 40.82 6.66
C ARG A 42 5.42 39.76 6.29
N ASP A 43 6.66 40.17 6.09
CA ASP A 43 7.78 39.26 5.82
C ASP A 43 8.00 38.28 7.01
N ASN A 44 7.96 38.78 8.24
CA ASN A 44 8.06 37.95 9.45
C ASN A 44 6.87 37.00 9.60
N HIS A 45 5.65 37.42 9.23
CA HIS A 45 4.48 36.55 9.23
C HIS A 45 4.70 35.33 8.33
N TYR A 46 5.03 35.54 7.05
CA TYR A 46 5.27 34.45 6.10
C TYR A 46 6.51 33.63 6.46
N ARG A 47 7.56 34.27 7.02
CA ARG A 47 8.73 33.55 7.55
C ARG A 47 8.34 32.62 8.70
N ASN A 48 7.49 33.07 9.62
CA ASN A 48 7.04 32.26 10.75
C ASN A 48 6.22 31.05 10.26
N LEU A 49 5.29 31.25 9.32
CA LEU A 49 4.54 30.17 8.69
C LEU A 49 5.50 29.16 8.04
N ARG A 50 6.47 29.65 7.27
CA ARG A 50 7.51 28.82 6.63
C ARG A 50 8.34 28.01 7.64
N THR A 51 8.72 28.60 8.77
CA THR A 51 9.49 27.88 9.81
C THR A 51 8.69 26.77 10.49
N GLY A 52 7.36 26.87 10.52
CA GLY A 52 6.50 25.78 10.99
C GLY A 52 6.63 24.54 10.11
N SER A 53 6.66 24.74 8.79
CA SER A 53 6.72 23.66 7.79
C SER A 53 8.13 23.15 7.49
N SER A 54 9.18 23.89 7.85
CA SER A 54 10.56 23.56 7.45
C SER A 54 11.08 22.23 8.03
N ARG A 55 10.65 21.89 9.24
CA ARG A 55 11.00 20.60 9.88
C ARG A 55 10.39 19.43 9.11
N TRP A 56 9.16 19.58 8.67
CA TRP A 56 8.46 18.54 7.93
C TRP A 56 9.14 18.26 6.59
N ILE A 57 9.41 19.30 5.79
CA ILE A 57 10.03 19.16 4.46
C ILE A 57 11.41 18.52 4.47
N THR A 58 12.17 18.74 5.54
CA THR A 58 13.51 18.14 5.65
C THR A 58 13.47 16.73 6.22
N TRP A 59 12.45 16.40 7.00
CA TRP A 59 12.34 15.11 7.70
C TRP A 59 11.52 14.09 6.91
N SER A 60 10.37 14.47 6.36
CA SER A 60 9.43 13.54 5.72
C SER A 60 10.02 12.78 4.53
N PRO A 61 10.80 13.38 3.60
CA PRO A 61 11.33 12.61 2.48
C PRO A 61 12.37 11.60 2.97
N ARG A 62 13.17 11.96 3.98
CA ARG A 62 14.18 11.07 4.57
C ARG A 62 13.54 9.86 5.23
N VAL A 63 12.45 10.08 5.97
CA VAL A 63 11.71 9.00 6.63
C VAL A 63 11.04 8.11 5.60
N LEU A 64 10.36 8.68 4.59
CA LEU A 64 9.72 7.90 3.53
C LEU A 64 10.74 7.07 2.74
N THR A 65 11.89 7.64 2.38
CA THR A 65 12.96 6.91 1.70
C THR A 65 13.51 5.78 2.56
N PHE A 66 13.74 6.03 3.86
CA PHE A 66 14.24 5.01 4.77
C PHE A 66 13.24 3.87 4.96
N LEU A 67 11.97 4.19 5.23
CA LEU A 67 10.90 3.20 5.37
C LEU A 67 10.70 2.40 4.08
N GLY A 68 10.74 3.06 2.92
CA GLY A 68 10.62 2.41 1.62
C GLY A 68 11.76 1.44 1.34
N ALA A 69 13.01 1.88 1.57
CA ALA A 69 14.18 1.01 1.42
C ALA A 69 14.11 -0.20 2.37
N PHE A 70 13.69 0.02 3.61
CA PHE A 70 13.56 -1.05 4.60
C PHE A 70 12.42 -2.04 4.25
N ALA A 71 11.27 -1.56 3.79
CA ALA A 71 10.16 -2.40 3.32
C ALA A 71 10.56 -3.23 2.09
N LEU A 72 11.27 -2.64 1.13
CA LEU A 72 11.81 -3.37 -0.03
C LEU A 72 12.78 -4.46 0.39
N LEU A 73 13.66 -4.18 1.34
CA LEU A 73 14.61 -5.16 1.87
C LEU A 73 13.90 -6.32 2.57
N LEU A 74 12.87 -6.05 3.38
CA LEU A 74 12.04 -7.10 4.00
C LEU A 74 11.30 -7.94 2.96
N THR A 75 10.75 -7.30 1.93
CA THR A 75 10.06 -7.99 0.83
C THR A 75 11.02 -8.88 0.05
N ALA A 76 12.21 -8.39 -0.27
CA ALA A 76 13.24 -9.16 -0.96
C ALA A 76 13.73 -10.35 -0.12
N LEU A 77 13.93 -10.17 1.19
CA LEU A 77 14.29 -11.25 2.11
C LEU A 77 13.19 -12.31 2.21
N ALA A 78 11.93 -11.91 2.31
CA ALA A 78 10.81 -12.84 2.33
C ALA A 78 10.72 -13.66 1.04
N SER A 79 10.85 -13.01 -0.13
CA SER A 79 10.86 -13.67 -1.43
C SER A 79 12.02 -14.66 -1.58
N ALA A 80 13.22 -14.29 -1.11
CA ALA A 80 14.38 -15.17 -1.13
C ALA A 80 14.16 -16.43 -0.27
N VAL A 81 13.52 -16.30 0.90
CA VAL A 81 13.18 -17.45 1.76
C VAL A 81 12.12 -18.34 1.12
N THR A 82 11.14 -17.78 0.39
CA THR A 82 10.12 -18.59 -0.30
C THR A 82 10.65 -19.37 -1.50
N LEU A 83 11.76 -18.94 -2.10
CA LEU A 83 12.43 -19.64 -3.20
C LEU A 83 13.37 -20.76 -2.72
N MET A 84 13.61 -20.88 -1.41
CA MET A 84 14.36 -21.99 -0.84
C MET A 84 13.48 -23.26 -0.74
N PRO A 85 14.03 -24.47 -1.01
CA PRO A 85 13.26 -25.72 -1.02
C PRO A 85 12.53 -25.97 0.31
N PRO A 86 11.36 -26.63 0.30
CA PRO A 86 10.42 -26.55 1.41
C PRO A 86 10.87 -27.41 2.58
N ALA A 87 11.07 -26.78 3.74
CA ALA A 87 10.75 -27.43 5.01
C ALA A 87 9.40 -26.84 5.46
N ALA A 88 8.32 -27.44 4.95
CA ALA A 88 6.97 -27.18 5.46
C ALA A 88 6.99 -27.41 6.98
N GLY A 89 6.69 -26.37 7.76
CA GLY A 89 6.79 -26.39 9.23
C GLY A 89 8.08 -25.83 9.83
N SER A 90 9.04 -25.35 9.03
CA SER A 90 10.26 -24.74 9.55
C SER A 90 10.03 -23.31 10.07
N LYS A 91 10.79 -22.92 11.10
CA LYS A 91 10.81 -21.54 11.66
C LYS A 91 11.02 -20.48 10.57
N TRP A 92 11.67 -20.83 9.46
CA TRP A 92 11.93 -19.96 8.32
C TRP A 92 10.66 -19.58 7.54
N ALA A 93 9.69 -20.48 7.41
CA ALA A 93 8.40 -20.19 6.77
C ALA A 93 7.54 -19.24 7.61
N ALA A 94 7.59 -19.37 8.94
CA ALA A 94 6.95 -18.41 9.84
C ALA A 94 7.66 -17.04 9.78
N LEU A 95 8.99 -17.03 9.73
CA LEU A 95 9.79 -15.80 9.65
C LEU A 95 9.50 -14.99 8.38
N SER A 96 9.34 -15.64 7.22
CA SER A 96 9.00 -14.96 5.97
C SER A 96 7.60 -14.35 6.00
N GLN A 97 6.62 -15.02 6.62
CA GLN A 97 5.27 -14.48 6.84
C GLN A 97 5.31 -13.23 7.75
N TYR A 98 6.06 -13.27 8.85
CA TYR A 98 6.25 -12.10 9.71
C TYR A 98 6.96 -10.95 8.98
N ALA A 99 7.96 -11.24 8.14
CA ALA A 99 8.65 -10.25 7.35
C ALA A 99 7.72 -9.57 6.31
N LEU A 100 6.84 -10.34 5.66
CA LEU A 100 5.82 -9.79 4.74
C LEU A 100 4.78 -8.95 5.47
N LEU A 101 4.30 -9.41 6.63
CA LEU A 101 3.38 -8.63 7.48
C LEU A 101 4.02 -7.31 7.94
N ALA A 102 5.31 -7.35 8.33
CA ALA A 102 6.06 -6.16 8.69
C ALA A 102 6.24 -5.21 7.48
N ALA A 103 6.57 -5.74 6.30
CA ALA A 103 6.66 -4.94 5.08
C ALA A 103 5.32 -4.28 4.72
N MET A 104 4.20 -5.01 4.81
CA MET A 104 2.86 -4.45 4.61
C MET A 104 2.53 -3.35 5.61
N ALA A 105 2.85 -3.54 6.89
CA ALA A 105 2.64 -2.52 7.91
C ALA A 105 3.46 -1.25 7.60
N ILE A 106 4.69 -1.40 7.11
CA ILE A 106 5.53 -0.26 6.74
C ILE A 106 5.00 0.46 5.51
N TYR A 107 4.57 -0.25 4.48
CA TYR A 107 3.91 0.36 3.32
C TYR A 107 2.60 1.08 3.71
N ALA A 108 1.83 0.54 4.66
CA ALA A 108 0.64 1.21 5.19
C ALA A 108 1.00 2.50 5.92
N VAL A 109 2.06 2.51 6.74
CA VAL A 109 2.57 3.73 7.40
C VAL A 109 3.08 4.75 6.38
N MET A 110 3.81 4.31 5.35
CA MET A 110 4.25 5.21 4.26
C MET A 110 3.06 5.81 3.51
N GLY A 111 2.04 5.00 3.21
CA GLY A 111 0.80 5.45 2.59
C GLY A 111 0.09 6.48 3.48
N ALA A 112 0.01 6.24 4.79
CA ALA A 112 -0.58 7.19 5.74
C ALA A 112 0.20 8.50 5.81
N ILE A 113 1.53 8.47 5.80
CA ILE A 113 2.37 9.67 5.76
C ILE A 113 2.15 10.43 4.45
N ALA A 114 2.15 9.75 3.30
CA ALA A 114 1.92 10.39 2.00
C ALA A 114 0.52 11.00 1.89
N LEU A 115 -0.52 10.32 2.40
CA LEU A 115 -1.88 10.86 2.50
C LEU A 115 -1.94 12.06 3.44
N TYR A 116 -1.23 12.00 4.57
CA TYR A 116 -1.11 13.13 5.49
C TYR A 116 -0.43 14.34 4.81
N GLU A 117 0.66 14.14 4.05
CA GLU A 117 1.30 15.22 3.28
C GLU A 117 0.33 15.86 2.29
N ARG A 118 -0.42 15.04 1.55
CA ARG A 118 -1.39 15.52 0.56
C ARG A 118 -2.58 16.24 1.21
N GLY A 119 -3.05 15.73 2.35
CA GLY A 119 -4.19 16.30 3.08
C GLY A 119 -3.85 17.54 3.91
N THR A 120 -2.60 17.71 4.33
CA THR A 120 -2.16 18.87 5.14
C THR A 120 -1.45 19.96 4.34
N ASP A 121 -1.09 19.69 3.09
CA ASP A 121 -0.46 20.64 2.16
C ASP A 121 0.85 21.28 2.70
N ILE A 122 1.52 20.63 3.67
CA ILE A 122 2.62 21.25 4.43
C ILE A 122 3.82 21.60 3.54
N SER A 123 4.13 20.73 2.57
CA SER A 123 5.25 20.92 1.63
C SER A 123 4.98 22.05 0.64
N SER A 124 3.79 22.09 0.04
CA SER A 124 3.37 23.16 -0.87
C SER A 124 3.28 24.50 -0.14
N ALA A 125 2.67 24.53 1.05
CA ALA A 125 2.53 25.73 1.87
C ALA A 125 3.88 26.40 2.16
N TYR A 126 4.94 25.63 2.41
CA TYR A 126 6.28 26.18 2.58
C TYR A 126 6.80 26.92 1.35
N PHE A 127 6.68 26.32 0.16
CA PHE A 127 7.16 26.93 -1.08
C PHE A 127 6.32 28.15 -1.44
N ARG A 128 5.01 28.10 -1.18
CA ARG A 128 4.10 29.24 -1.31
C ARG A 128 4.54 30.41 -0.42
N HIS A 129 4.74 30.17 0.87
CA HIS A 129 5.21 31.21 1.80
C HIS A 129 6.61 31.75 1.45
N LEU A 130 7.49 30.91 0.89
CA LEU A 130 8.78 31.36 0.37
C LEU A 130 8.62 32.29 -0.84
N ALA A 131 7.75 31.92 -1.80
CA ALA A 131 7.47 32.71 -2.99
C ALA A 131 6.88 34.07 -2.62
N VAL A 132 5.93 34.11 -1.68
CA VAL A 132 5.37 35.37 -1.16
C VAL A 132 6.45 36.23 -0.50
N GLY A 133 7.31 35.65 0.34
CA GLY A 133 8.43 36.40 0.94
C GLY A 133 9.37 37.03 -0.11
N ILE A 134 9.66 36.31 -1.20
CA ILE A 134 10.45 36.84 -2.33
C ILE A 134 9.69 37.97 -3.04
N ALA A 135 8.39 37.81 -3.28
CA ALA A 135 7.56 38.83 -3.92
C ALA A 135 7.48 40.11 -3.07
N ILE A 136 7.31 40.01 -1.74
CA ILE A 136 7.36 41.17 -0.82
C ILE A 136 8.69 41.91 -0.97
N ARG A 137 9.82 41.19 -1.02
CA ARG A 137 11.14 41.80 -1.21
C ARG A 137 11.26 42.50 -2.58
N ASN A 138 10.74 41.90 -3.63
CA ASN A 138 10.76 42.48 -4.97
C ASN A 138 9.90 43.76 -5.05
N LEU A 139 8.71 43.75 -4.45
CA LEU A 139 7.85 44.94 -4.35
C LEU A 139 8.54 46.06 -3.58
N TRP A 140 9.19 45.75 -2.46
CA TRP A 140 9.95 46.73 -1.69
C TRP A 140 11.09 47.35 -2.50
N ASN A 141 11.86 46.52 -3.22
CA ASN A 141 12.92 47.02 -4.10
C ASN A 141 12.38 47.91 -5.22
N LYS A 142 11.25 47.54 -5.83
CA LYS A 142 10.57 48.35 -6.85
C LYS A 142 10.15 49.70 -6.27
N PHE A 143 9.56 49.72 -5.08
CA PHE A 143 9.18 50.94 -4.37
C PHE A 143 10.40 51.82 -4.08
N LEU A 144 11.48 51.27 -3.51
CA LEU A 144 12.73 51.99 -3.26
C LEU A 144 13.31 52.61 -4.53
N LEU A 145 13.33 51.87 -5.64
CA LEU A 145 13.83 52.36 -6.92
C LEU A 145 12.97 53.51 -7.47
N THR A 146 11.64 53.43 -7.34
CA THR A 146 10.73 54.50 -7.76
C THR A 146 10.93 55.75 -6.91
N ILE A 147 11.02 55.59 -5.58
CA ILE A 147 11.34 56.70 -4.68
C ILE A 147 12.67 57.33 -5.05
N LEU A 148 13.74 56.54 -5.20
CA LEU A 148 15.08 57.09 -5.51
C LEU A 148 15.08 57.92 -6.80
N LYS A 149 14.28 57.53 -7.80
CA LYS A 149 14.13 58.28 -9.05
C LYS A 149 13.39 59.60 -8.85
N GLU A 150 12.33 59.63 -8.03
CA GLU A 150 11.48 60.80 -7.87
C GLU A 150 11.93 61.72 -6.72
N TYR A 151 12.68 61.21 -5.75
CA TYR A 151 13.01 61.89 -4.50
C TYR A 151 13.74 63.21 -4.69
N LEU A 152 14.73 63.26 -5.60
CA LEU A 152 15.47 64.50 -5.86
C LEU A 152 14.53 65.62 -6.31
N ALA A 153 13.67 65.33 -7.29
CA ALA A 153 12.70 66.29 -7.83
C ALA A 153 11.66 66.72 -6.79
N LEU A 154 11.18 65.78 -5.98
CA LEU A 154 10.17 66.03 -4.96
C LEU A 154 10.73 66.81 -3.74
N SER A 155 11.99 66.55 -3.37
CA SER A 155 12.64 67.23 -2.23
C SER A 155 13.03 68.68 -2.52
N SER A 156 13.18 69.05 -3.79
CA SER A 156 13.52 70.40 -4.23
C SER A 156 12.33 71.17 -4.82
N ALA A 157 11.14 70.59 -4.83
CA ALA A 157 9.95 71.21 -5.41
C ALA A 157 9.48 72.42 -4.58
N SER A 158 9.00 73.47 -5.24
CA SER A 158 8.44 74.65 -4.58
C SER A 158 7.09 74.38 -3.91
N ASP A 159 6.34 73.38 -4.41
CA ASP A 159 5.07 72.93 -3.83
C ASP A 159 5.29 71.67 -2.96
N GLY A 160 5.43 71.90 -1.67
CA GLY A 160 5.62 70.83 -0.68
C GLY A 160 4.40 69.92 -0.52
N ASP A 161 3.18 70.43 -0.75
CA ASP A 161 1.95 69.66 -0.59
C ASP A 161 1.73 68.73 -1.77
N ALA A 162 2.01 69.18 -3.00
CA ALA A 162 2.02 68.33 -4.18
C ALA A 162 3.04 67.19 -4.04
N SER A 163 4.22 67.49 -3.48
CA SER A 163 5.27 66.51 -3.26
C SER A 163 4.88 65.43 -2.24
N ARG A 164 4.20 65.83 -1.16
CA ARG A 164 3.65 64.88 -0.17
C ARG A 164 2.54 64.01 -0.76
N ARG A 165 1.61 64.59 -1.53
CA ARG A 165 0.56 63.83 -2.24
C ARG A 165 1.17 62.76 -3.14
N ARG A 166 2.18 63.13 -3.92
CA ARG A 166 2.86 62.18 -4.80
C ARG A 166 3.48 61.00 -4.04
N ILE A 167 4.10 61.27 -2.89
CA ILE A 167 4.67 60.20 -2.06
C ILE A 167 3.60 59.34 -1.39
N CYS A 168 2.47 59.93 -0.97
CA CYS A 168 1.32 59.17 -0.51
C CYS A 168 0.78 58.24 -1.60
N GLU A 169 0.66 58.71 -2.85
CA GLU A 169 0.22 57.86 -3.98
C GLU A 169 1.15 56.65 -4.17
N LEU A 170 2.47 56.87 -4.11
CA LEU A 170 3.46 55.78 -4.22
C LEU A 170 3.36 54.80 -3.06
N ALA A 171 3.14 55.30 -1.85
CA ALA A 171 2.96 54.49 -0.64
C ALA A 171 1.67 53.66 -0.69
N GLU A 172 0.57 54.27 -1.14
CA GLU A 172 -0.72 53.60 -1.33
C GLU A 172 -0.63 52.53 -2.41
N ALA A 173 0.04 52.81 -3.53
CA ALA A 173 0.29 51.81 -4.57
C ALA A 173 1.08 50.60 -4.02
N PHE A 174 2.12 50.84 -3.22
CA PHE A 174 2.86 49.76 -2.57
C PHE A 174 2.00 48.95 -1.60
N CYS A 175 1.17 49.61 -0.78
CA CYS A 175 0.25 48.92 0.13
C CYS A 175 -0.78 48.08 -0.63
N ASN A 176 -1.34 48.62 -1.72
CA ASN A 176 -2.28 47.90 -2.58
C ASN A 176 -1.64 46.69 -3.25
N ASP A 177 -0.40 46.82 -3.74
CA ASP A 177 0.35 45.70 -4.31
C ASP A 177 0.63 44.61 -3.25
N LEU A 178 0.94 45.00 -2.01
CA LEU A 178 1.11 44.05 -0.91
C LEU A 178 -0.20 43.37 -0.50
N ASP A 179 -1.33 44.10 -0.47
CA ASP A 179 -2.65 43.55 -0.15
C ASP A 179 -3.12 42.59 -1.25
N LYS A 180 -2.89 42.96 -2.51
CA LYS A 180 -3.16 42.11 -3.66
C LYS A 180 -2.36 40.81 -3.59
N LEU A 181 -1.07 40.86 -3.27
CA LEU A 181 -0.24 39.66 -3.11
C LEU A 181 -0.82 38.67 -2.09
N VAL A 182 -1.33 39.17 -0.97
CA VAL A 182 -1.96 38.33 0.07
C VAL A 182 -3.30 37.78 -0.43
N SER A 183 -4.12 38.58 -1.10
CA SER A 183 -5.40 38.15 -1.66
C SER A 183 -5.24 37.08 -2.75
N ASP A 184 -4.28 37.28 -3.64
CA ASP A 184 -3.94 36.35 -4.72
C ASP A 184 -3.47 35.02 -4.11
N GLU A 185 -2.56 35.05 -3.13
CA GLU A 185 -2.10 33.86 -2.42
C GLU A 185 -3.24 33.09 -1.72
N GLN A 186 -4.16 33.80 -1.05
CA GLN A 186 -5.31 33.16 -0.40
C GLN A 186 -6.25 32.50 -1.41
N THR A 187 -6.43 33.13 -2.56
CA THR A 187 -7.33 32.63 -3.63
C THR A 187 -6.72 31.40 -4.32
N GLU A 188 -5.43 31.46 -4.64
CA GLU A 188 -4.67 30.34 -5.17
C GLU A 188 -4.66 29.18 -4.18
N TRP A 189 -4.36 29.44 -2.90
CA TRP A 189 -4.38 28.40 -1.86
C TRP A 189 -5.74 27.73 -1.73
N ARG A 190 -6.84 28.49 -1.69
CA ARG A 190 -8.19 27.90 -1.62
C ARG A 190 -8.45 26.99 -2.81
N THR A 191 -8.05 27.41 -4.00
CA THR A 191 -8.23 26.63 -5.24
C THR A 191 -7.41 25.35 -5.20
N GLU A 192 -6.12 25.44 -4.85
CA GLU A 192 -5.22 24.29 -4.73
C GLU A 192 -5.67 23.32 -3.62
N PHE A 193 -6.13 23.84 -2.48
CA PHE A 193 -6.62 23.02 -1.38
C PHE A 193 -7.86 22.21 -1.78
N ILE A 194 -8.83 22.85 -2.45
CA ILE A 194 -10.02 22.16 -2.96
C ILE A 194 -9.63 21.09 -3.99
N ASN A 195 -8.70 21.39 -4.89
CA ASN A 195 -8.20 20.42 -5.86
C ASN A 195 -7.51 19.23 -5.18
N SER A 196 -6.66 19.47 -4.18
CA SER A 196 -6.00 18.41 -3.41
C SER A 196 -7.01 17.51 -2.69
N LEU A 197 -8.07 18.09 -2.11
CA LEU A 197 -9.16 17.31 -1.51
C LEU A 197 -9.88 16.42 -2.53
N ASN A 198 -10.17 16.94 -3.72
CA ASN A 198 -10.79 16.16 -4.79
C ASN A 198 -9.88 15.02 -5.27
N GLU A 199 -8.58 15.29 -5.43
CA GLU A 199 -7.60 14.26 -5.77
C GLU A 199 -7.45 13.19 -4.67
N LEU A 200 -7.48 13.61 -3.40
CA LEU A 200 -7.43 12.70 -2.26
C LEU A 200 -8.65 11.78 -2.24
N ASP A 201 -9.85 12.32 -2.48
CA ASP A 201 -11.08 11.54 -2.59
C ASP A 201 -11.02 10.53 -3.74
N GLN A 202 -10.51 10.93 -4.91
CA GLN A 202 -10.30 10.03 -6.03
C GLN A 202 -9.31 8.91 -5.72
N VAL A 203 -8.18 9.23 -5.09
CA VAL A 203 -7.17 8.23 -4.68
C VAL A 203 -7.74 7.28 -3.63
N ALA A 204 -8.49 7.78 -2.65
CA ALA A 204 -9.12 6.96 -1.63
C ALA A 204 -10.16 5.99 -2.23
N ASN A 205 -11.02 6.48 -3.11
CA ASN A 205 -12.04 5.67 -3.80
C ASN A 205 -11.40 4.62 -4.71
N LYS A 206 -10.36 5.00 -5.47
CA LYS A 206 -9.60 4.06 -6.31
C LYS A 206 -8.90 2.99 -5.47
N GLY A 207 -8.20 3.39 -4.40
CA GLY A 207 -7.52 2.47 -3.50
C GLY A 207 -8.48 1.47 -2.83
N ALA A 208 -9.66 1.93 -2.40
CA ALA A 208 -10.70 1.05 -1.88
C ALA A 208 -11.21 0.05 -2.93
N GLY A 209 -11.36 0.49 -4.19
CA GLY A 209 -11.69 -0.37 -5.32
C GLY A 209 -10.62 -1.43 -5.59
N ASP A 210 -9.35 -1.03 -5.65
CA ASP A 210 -8.22 -1.91 -5.92
C ASP A 210 -8.05 -2.96 -4.82
N ILE A 211 -8.19 -2.57 -3.54
CA ILE A 211 -8.14 -3.51 -2.41
C ILE A 211 -9.28 -4.53 -2.48
N ARG A 212 -10.50 -4.09 -2.79
CA ARG A 212 -11.64 -5.02 -2.96
C ARG A 212 -11.38 -6.02 -4.08
N ALA A 213 -10.90 -5.55 -5.23
CA ALA A 213 -10.57 -6.43 -6.35
C ALA A 213 -9.48 -7.45 -6.00
N GLN A 214 -8.42 -7.01 -5.29
CA GLN A 214 -7.37 -7.92 -4.82
C GLN A 214 -7.89 -8.93 -3.80
N MET A 215 -8.77 -8.52 -2.87
CA MET A 215 -9.39 -9.44 -1.93
C MET A 215 -10.30 -10.46 -2.61
N GLU A 216 -11.07 -10.06 -3.62
CA GLU A 216 -11.87 -11.00 -4.42
C GLU A 216 -11.00 -12.01 -5.17
N GLU A 217 -9.88 -11.56 -5.74
CA GLU A 217 -8.95 -12.45 -6.46
C GLU A 217 -8.23 -13.43 -5.51
N LEU A 218 -7.83 -12.95 -4.32
CA LEU A 218 -7.29 -13.79 -3.25
C LEU A 218 -8.34 -14.80 -2.76
N ALA A 219 -9.59 -14.39 -2.58
CA ALA A 219 -10.66 -15.29 -2.20
C ALA A 219 -10.89 -16.39 -3.26
N LYS A 220 -10.84 -16.04 -4.56
CA LYS A 220 -10.96 -17.01 -5.65
C LYS A 220 -9.79 -18.00 -5.69
N THR A 221 -8.56 -17.53 -5.50
CA THR A 221 -7.37 -18.41 -5.48
C THR A 221 -7.39 -19.35 -4.28
N VAL A 222 -7.79 -18.87 -3.09
CA VAL A 222 -7.98 -19.72 -1.91
C VAL A 222 -9.10 -20.73 -2.12
N ALA A 223 -10.24 -20.32 -2.68
CA ALA A 223 -11.35 -21.22 -2.99
C ALA A 223 -10.94 -22.31 -3.98
N LYS A 224 -10.19 -21.95 -5.02
CA LYS A 224 -9.65 -22.90 -6.01
C LYS A 224 -8.69 -23.90 -5.37
N ALA A 225 -7.75 -23.43 -4.54
CA ALA A 225 -6.83 -24.31 -3.82
C ALA A 225 -7.55 -25.26 -2.85
N ALA A 226 -8.63 -24.81 -2.21
CA ALA A 226 -9.45 -25.63 -1.34
C ALA A 226 -10.20 -26.73 -2.10
N GLU A 227 -10.75 -26.43 -3.28
CA GLU A 227 -11.39 -27.46 -4.12
C GLU A 227 -10.37 -28.42 -4.72
N GLU A 228 -9.21 -27.97 -5.19
CA GLU A 228 -8.14 -28.85 -5.65
C GLU A 228 -7.67 -29.82 -4.55
N ALA A 229 -7.61 -29.35 -3.29
CA ALA A 229 -7.28 -30.20 -2.14
C ALA A 229 -8.38 -31.22 -1.82
N LYS A 230 -9.67 -30.83 -1.91
CA LYS A 230 -10.79 -31.77 -1.76
C LYS A 230 -10.82 -32.81 -2.86
N ASP A 231 -10.61 -32.41 -4.11
CA ASP A 231 -10.54 -33.33 -5.25
C ASP A 231 -9.38 -34.31 -5.11
N ALA A 232 -8.22 -33.84 -4.67
CA ALA A 232 -7.08 -34.70 -4.37
C ALA A 232 -7.41 -35.70 -3.24
N ALA A 233 -8.03 -35.24 -2.14
CA ALA A 233 -8.45 -36.09 -1.05
C ALA A 233 -9.49 -37.14 -1.49
N ALA A 234 -10.47 -36.74 -2.30
CA ALA A 234 -11.50 -37.65 -2.83
C ALA A 234 -10.91 -38.70 -3.80
N ARG A 235 -9.90 -38.33 -4.60
CA ARG A 235 -9.17 -39.29 -5.46
C ARG A 235 -8.37 -40.30 -4.63
N ILE A 236 -7.71 -39.85 -3.56
CA ILE A 236 -7.01 -40.75 -2.63
C ILE A 236 -8.01 -41.68 -1.95
N GLU A 237 -9.12 -41.15 -1.44
CA GLU A 237 -10.17 -41.95 -0.80
C GLU A 237 -10.74 -42.99 -1.77
N ALA A 238 -11.06 -42.61 -3.01
CA ALA A 238 -11.54 -43.53 -4.04
C ALA A 238 -10.52 -44.63 -4.41
N ALA A 239 -9.22 -44.32 -4.43
CA ALA A 239 -8.16 -45.30 -4.68
C ALA A 239 -7.92 -46.26 -3.50
N THR A 240 -8.30 -45.88 -2.28
CA THR A 240 -8.14 -46.70 -1.06
C THR A 240 -9.39 -47.51 -0.67
N LYS A 241 -10.49 -47.40 -1.44
CA LYS A 241 -11.70 -48.19 -1.18
C LYS A 241 -11.41 -49.70 -1.36
N PRO A 242 -11.78 -50.57 -0.39
CA PRO A 242 -11.49 -51.99 -0.50
C PRO A 242 -12.12 -52.65 -1.74
N GLY A 243 -11.38 -53.55 -2.37
CA GLY A 243 -11.86 -54.43 -3.43
C GLY A 243 -12.49 -55.71 -2.86
N HIS A 244 -13.49 -56.22 -3.57
CA HIS A 244 -14.10 -57.52 -3.30
C HIS A 244 -13.95 -58.39 -4.55
N VAL A 245 -13.37 -59.59 -4.42
CA VAL A 245 -13.13 -60.49 -5.56
C VAL A 245 -13.99 -61.74 -5.40
N ASN A 246 -14.94 -61.92 -6.30
CA ASN A 246 -15.69 -63.16 -6.47
C ASN A 246 -14.83 -64.13 -7.29
N LEU A 247 -14.16 -65.05 -6.60
CA LEU A 247 -13.28 -66.04 -7.20
C LEU A 247 -14.08 -67.30 -7.58
N ALA A 248 -14.04 -67.66 -8.86
CA ALA A 248 -14.58 -68.91 -9.37
C ALA A 248 -13.43 -69.88 -9.69
N ILE A 249 -13.50 -71.09 -9.14
CA ILE A 249 -12.45 -72.10 -9.26
C ILE A 249 -12.99 -73.21 -10.16
N SER A 250 -12.41 -73.36 -11.35
CA SER A 250 -12.75 -74.42 -12.29
C SER A 250 -11.71 -75.54 -12.24
N GLY A 251 -12.14 -76.80 -12.28
CA GLY A 251 -11.25 -77.96 -12.15
C GLY A 251 -11.85 -79.05 -11.26
N GLU A 252 -11.34 -80.27 -11.40
CA GLU A 252 -11.70 -81.41 -10.55
C GLU A 252 -10.73 -81.48 -9.37
N VAL A 253 -11.29 -81.52 -8.16
CA VAL A 253 -10.52 -81.59 -6.91
C VAL A 253 -11.18 -82.59 -5.97
N ASP A 254 -10.34 -83.28 -5.20
CA ASP A 254 -10.74 -84.19 -4.13
C ASP A 254 -10.46 -83.50 -2.79
N GLY A 255 -11.52 -83.05 -2.11
CA GLY A 255 -11.43 -82.45 -0.78
C GLY A 255 -11.43 -80.92 -0.75
N GLU A 256 -10.76 -80.34 0.24
CA GLU A 256 -10.77 -78.90 0.51
C GLU A 256 -9.80 -78.12 -0.40
N ILE A 257 -10.25 -76.94 -0.80
CA ILE A 257 -9.50 -75.92 -1.51
C ILE A 257 -9.08 -74.84 -0.51
N ALA A 258 -7.79 -74.49 -0.48
CA ALA A 258 -7.26 -73.35 0.26
C ALA A 258 -6.94 -72.21 -0.71
N VAL A 259 -7.51 -71.03 -0.45
CA VAL A 259 -7.26 -69.80 -1.23
C VAL A 259 -6.36 -68.88 -0.42
N LEU A 260 -5.23 -68.51 -1.00
CA LEU A 260 -4.24 -67.62 -0.43
C LEU A 260 -4.17 -66.32 -1.23
N VAL A 261 -4.00 -65.21 -0.51
CA VAL A 261 -3.70 -63.89 -1.07
C VAL A 261 -2.37 -63.46 -0.49
N ASP A 262 -1.38 -63.20 -1.34
CA ASP A 262 0.02 -62.93 -0.97
C ASP A 262 0.59 -63.97 -0.01
N ASP A 263 0.38 -65.24 -0.34
CA ASP A 263 0.82 -66.40 0.45
C ASP A 263 0.19 -66.49 1.86
N ILE A 264 -0.82 -65.69 2.17
CA ILE A 264 -1.63 -65.78 3.40
C ILE A 264 -2.96 -66.47 3.10
N GLU A 265 -3.23 -67.59 3.77
CA GLU A 265 -4.51 -68.29 3.67
C GLU A 265 -5.65 -67.41 4.17
N LYS A 266 -6.60 -67.13 3.28
CA LYS A 266 -7.80 -66.34 3.60
C LYS A 266 -9.00 -67.22 3.88
N ILE A 267 -9.17 -68.28 3.08
CA ILE A 267 -10.34 -69.15 3.13
C ILE A 267 -9.92 -70.59 2.80
N ARG A 268 -10.47 -71.56 3.52
CA ARG A 268 -10.37 -72.99 3.22
C ARG A 268 -11.75 -73.63 3.25
N GLY A 269 -12.06 -74.44 2.24
CA GLY A 269 -13.34 -75.16 2.17
C GLY A 269 -13.56 -75.86 0.84
N THR A 270 -14.74 -76.43 0.63
CA THR A 270 -15.08 -77.23 -0.56
C THR A 270 -15.80 -76.44 -1.64
N ALA A 271 -16.11 -75.17 -1.40
CA ALA A 271 -16.85 -74.33 -2.33
C ALA A 271 -15.97 -73.87 -3.51
N LYS A 272 -16.47 -74.07 -4.73
CA LYS A 272 -15.82 -73.60 -5.97
C LYS A 272 -16.08 -72.13 -6.31
N ARG A 273 -16.87 -71.43 -5.49
CA ARG A 273 -17.12 -69.99 -5.60
C ARG A 273 -16.88 -69.37 -4.24
N ILE A 274 -15.91 -68.48 -4.16
CA ILE A 274 -15.43 -67.89 -2.91
C ILE A 274 -15.41 -66.37 -3.07
N VAL A 275 -15.88 -65.65 -2.06
CA VAL A 275 -15.80 -64.19 -2.02
C VAL A 275 -14.62 -63.80 -1.14
N LEU A 276 -13.64 -63.12 -1.73
CA LEU A 276 -12.56 -62.49 -0.99
C LEU A 276 -12.95 -61.05 -0.69
N GLU A 277 -13.24 -60.76 0.57
CA GLU A 277 -13.71 -59.44 0.99
C GLU A 277 -12.57 -58.53 1.45
N ARG A 278 -12.71 -57.24 1.16
CA ARG A 278 -11.85 -56.15 1.67
C ARG A 278 -10.35 -56.33 1.36
N ILE A 279 -10.03 -56.73 0.13
CA ILE A 279 -8.63 -56.73 -0.33
C ILE A 279 -8.24 -55.28 -0.66
N ILE A 280 -7.03 -54.88 -0.28
CA ILE A 280 -6.50 -53.54 -0.63
C ILE A 280 -6.34 -53.49 -2.16
N PRO A 281 -6.73 -52.41 -2.86
CA PRO A 281 -6.49 -52.34 -4.29
C PRO A 281 -5.00 -52.38 -4.64
N GLY A 282 -4.64 -53.09 -5.71
CA GLY A 282 -3.27 -53.25 -6.20
C GLY A 282 -2.96 -54.66 -6.69
N ALA A 283 -1.71 -54.87 -7.09
CA ALA A 283 -1.24 -56.17 -7.58
C ALA A 283 -1.06 -57.15 -6.39
N HIS A 284 -1.88 -58.19 -6.37
CA HIS A 284 -1.85 -59.25 -5.39
C HIS A 284 -1.58 -60.60 -6.05
N LYS A 285 -0.86 -61.47 -5.33
CA LYS A 285 -0.66 -62.86 -5.75
C LYS A 285 -1.83 -63.69 -5.23
N LEU A 286 -2.68 -64.18 -6.13
CA LEU A 286 -3.74 -65.15 -5.80
C LEU A 286 -3.18 -66.55 -5.99
N SER A 287 -3.22 -67.38 -4.95
CA SER A 287 -2.79 -68.78 -5.04
C SER A 287 -3.89 -69.71 -4.55
N ILE A 288 -4.08 -70.82 -5.26
CA ILE A 288 -5.07 -71.84 -4.93
C ILE A 288 -4.35 -73.16 -4.74
N LYS A 289 -4.51 -73.75 -3.56
CA LYS A 289 -3.98 -75.07 -3.22
C LYS A 289 -5.12 -76.06 -3.03
N ALA A 290 -5.09 -77.15 -3.77
CA ALA A 290 -6.06 -78.24 -3.67
C ALA A 290 -5.37 -79.60 -3.82
N LYS A 291 -6.12 -80.69 -3.60
CA LYS A 291 -5.64 -82.06 -3.85
C LYS A 291 -6.50 -82.72 -4.92
N LYS A 292 -5.91 -83.59 -5.72
CA LYS A 292 -6.61 -84.52 -6.62
C LYS A 292 -5.91 -85.88 -6.50
N GLY A 293 -6.56 -86.88 -5.91
CA GLY A 293 -5.92 -88.13 -5.52
C GLY A 293 -4.68 -87.92 -4.62
N ALA A 294 -3.50 -88.34 -5.09
CA ALA A 294 -2.22 -88.18 -4.37
C ALA A 294 -1.45 -86.90 -4.75
N THR A 295 -1.89 -86.15 -5.76
CA THR A 295 -1.20 -84.94 -6.23
C THR A 295 -1.75 -83.67 -5.57
N VAL A 296 -0.85 -82.74 -5.24
CA VAL A 296 -1.19 -81.40 -4.78
C VAL A 296 -1.19 -80.47 -5.99
N LEU A 297 -2.32 -79.82 -6.24
CA LEU A 297 -2.48 -78.78 -7.25
C LEU A 297 -2.20 -77.43 -6.59
N ASP A 298 -1.26 -76.66 -7.14
CA ASP A 298 -0.92 -75.31 -6.68
C ASP A 298 -0.82 -74.39 -7.90
N VAL A 299 -1.79 -73.49 -8.04
CA VAL A 299 -1.84 -72.51 -9.14
C VAL A 299 -1.76 -71.13 -8.54
N SER A 300 -0.89 -70.29 -9.09
CA SER A 300 -0.73 -68.91 -8.65
C SER A 300 -0.72 -67.94 -9.83
N GLU A 301 -1.45 -66.84 -9.70
CA GLU A 301 -1.53 -65.77 -10.69
C GLU A 301 -1.41 -64.40 -10.01
N MET A 302 -0.81 -63.43 -10.71
CA MET A 302 -0.81 -62.03 -10.28
C MET A 302 -2.09 -61.36 -10.76
N TYR A 303 -2.90 -60.89 -9.84
CA TYR A 303 -4.17 -60.23 -10.11
C TYR A 303 -4.15 -58.80 -9.58
N ASP A 304 -4.48 -57.85 -10.46
CA ASP A 304 -4.63 -56.44 -10.08
C ASP A 304 -6.04 -56.19 -9.53
N VAL A 305 -6.16 -56.12 -8.20
CA VAL A 305 -7.42 -55.88 -7.51
C VAL A 305 -7.79 -54.41 -7.64
N LYS A 306 -8.90 -54.12 -8.31
CA LYS A 306 -9.44 -52.74 -8.38
C LYS A 306 -10.36 -52.44 -7.18
N PRO A 307 -10.68 -51.18 -6.90
CA PRO A 307 -11.77 -50.85 -5.97
C PRO A 307 -13.12 -51.41 -6.45
N GLY A 308 -13.96 -51.90 -5.54
CA GLY A 308 -15.31 -52.42 -5.85
C GLY A 308 -15.39 -53.94 -6.08
N VAL A 309 -16.54 -54.43 -6.55
CA VAL A 309 -16.80 -55.88 -6.74
C VAL A 309 -16.32 -56.33 -8.12
N GLN A 310 -15.45 -57.33 -8.13
CA GLN A 310 -14.90 -57.96 -9.34
C GLN A 310 -15.19 -59.45 -9.35
N SER A 311 -15.17 -60.04 -10.54
CA SER A 311 -15.20 -61.49 -10.70
C SER A 311 -13.94 -61.93 -11.41
N HIS A 312 -13.32 -63.00 -10.91
CA HIS A 312 -12.12 -63.58 -11.49
C HIS A 312 -12.22 -65.10 -11.40
N SER A 313 -11.63 -65.81 -12.37
CA SER A 313 -11.70 -67.25 -12.45
C SER A 313 -10.31 -67.84 -12.63
N ILE A 314 -9.98 -68.83 -11.81
CA ILE A 314 -8.73 -69.57 -11.90
C ILE A 314 -9.05 -71.03 -12.20
N ALA A 315 -8.39 -71.60 -13.20
CA ALA A 315 -8.48 -73.00 -13.55
C ALA A 315 -7.38 -73.81 -12.85
N LEU A 316 -7.76 -74.91 -12.23
CA LEU A 316 -6.87 -75.93 -11.70
C LEU A 316 -6.74 -77.01 -12.77
N GLU A 317 -5.55 -77.13 -13.35
CA GLU A 317 -5.17 -78.19 -14.31
C GLU A 317 -4.64 -79.43 -13.57
#